data_AF-A0A371HWY3-F1
#
_entry.id   AF-A0A371HWY3-F1
#
_cell.length_a   1.000
_cell.length_b   1.000
_cell.length_c   1.000
_cell.angle_alpha   90.00
_cell.angle_beta   90.00
_cell.angle_gamma   90.00
#
_symmetry.space_group_name_H-M   'P 1'
#
loop_
_entity.id
_entity.type
_entity.pdbx_description
1 polymer ?
#
loop_
_entity_poly.entity_id
_entity_poly.type
_entity_poly.pdbx_seq_one_letter_code
_entity_poly.pdbx_strand_id
1 'polypeptide(L)'
;MPNENILIAKDCGIEFYNHCSKWSQVLAAVIKAGASREHEILAEIRDAVFSFIRKMEPKRVMDTMLVSRVRILYIRSLLARSPELQSIKVLPVECFLEKANTGPSRSSSRASSPGRSSVQYTDEQIQGFKLNLKPEKKSKFSSVVLKIRGIDEETWRQQVTGGKLREISEEAKTFAIGNKALAALFVHTPAGELQRQIRSWLAEMFDFLSVMGNDAPGGTTGQLELISTAIMDGWMAGLGSALPPQTDALGQLLFEYSKRVYTSQLQHLKDIAGTLATEEAEDAVQVAKLRSALESVDHKRIKILQQMRSDVALLTLENGGSPIQNPSTAAEDARLASLISLDRILKQVKDITRLSTVNTIEKSKKRTVLSSLEKLAEQMPSLLEIDHPCAQRYIADARSMVESIPEEDDRIQNLSHSRKPSTDTGSGSGTDVAQWNVLQFNTGNTSPFIIKCGANSNSELIIKAEARVQEPKGGEIVRVAPRPFVLENMSLEEMKQVFAELPEALSMLALARTADGTRARYSRLYRTLAMKVPSLRDLVSELEKGGALKDVRT
;
A
#
# COMPACT_ATOMS: atom_id res chain seq x y z
N MET A 1 -32.13 15.14 38.61
CA MET A 1 -30.96 15.07 37.71
C MET A 1 -30.23 13.73 37.90
N PRO A 2 -30.76 12.61 37.35
CA PRO A 2 -29.86 11.60 36.78
C PRO A 2 -30.49 10.81 35.60
N ASN A 3 -31.08 11.45 34.58
CA ASN A 3 -31.73 10.71 33.48
C ASN A 3 -31.24 11.07 32.06
N GLU A 4 -30.48 12.14 31.86
CA GLU A 4 -30.01 12.53 30.51
C GLU A 4 -28.71 11.82 30.09
N ASN A 5 -27.85 11.43 31.03
CA ASN A 5 -26.61 10.70 30.73
C ASN A 5 -26.83 9.23 30.33
N ILE A 6 -28.01 8.65 30.60
CA ILE A 6 -28.34 7.26 30.25
C ILE A 6 -28.88 7.15 28.81
N LEU A 7 -29.56 8.18 28.30
CA LEU A 7 -30.03 8.20 26.91
C LEU A 7 -28.88 8.40 25.92
N ILE A 8 -27.95 9.32 26.21
CA ILE A 8 -26.78 9.57 25.33
C ILE A 8 -25.87 8.34 25.27
N ALA A 9 -25.72 7.58 26.37
CA ALA A 9 -24.99 6.32 26.39
C ALA A 9 -25.70 5.20 25.60
N LYS A 10 -27.05 5.19 25.58
CA LYS A 10 -27.84 4.25 24.78
C LYS A 10 -27.82 4.57 23.30
N ASP A 11 -27.91 5.84 22.91
CA ASP A 11 -27.89 6.26 21.50
C ASP A 11 -26.48 6.10 20.89
N CYS A 12 -25.42 6.44 21.63
CA CYS A 12 -24.06 6.08 21.24
C CYS A 12 -23.87 4.56 21.16
N GLY A 13 -24.51 3.79 22.05
CA GLY A 13 -24.48 2.33 22.03
C GLY A 13 -25.18 1.72 20.81
N ILE A 14 -26.32 2.28 20.40
CA ILE A 14 -27.11 1.82 19.25
C ILE A 14 -26.42 2.18 17.94
N GLU A 15 -25.91 3.41 17.77
CA GLU A 15 -25.15 3.77 16.57
C GLU A 15 -23.85 2.98 16.46
N PHE A 16 -23.15 2.77 17.58
CA PHE A 16 -21.96 1.93 17.64
C PHE A 16 -22.25 0.47 17.30
N TYR A 17 -23.35 -0.08 17.81
CA TYR A 17 -23.80 -1.44 17.52
C TYR A 17 -24.23 -1.60 16.05
N ASN A 18 -24.97 -0.63 15.51
CA ASN A 18 -25.39 -0.61 14.10
C ASN A 18 -24.18 -0.50 13.17
N HIS A 19 -23.19 0.31 13.52
CA HIS A 19 -21.95 0.42 12.74
C HIS A 19 -21.15 -0.88 12.80
N CYS A 20 -20.99 -1.47 13.99
CA CYS A 20 -20.31 -2.75 14.20
C CYS A 20 -21.00 -3.90 13.44
N SER A 21 -22.32 -3.95 13.48
CA SER A 21 -23.14 -4.94 12.77
C SER A 21 -23.00 -4.79 11.25
N LYS A 22 -23.04 -3.56 10.73
CA LYS A 22 -22.87 -3.27 9.30
C LYS A 22 -21.49 -3.68 8.78
N TRP A 23 -20.42 -3.39 9.52
CA TRP A 23 -19.07 -3.82 9.15
C TRP A 23 -18.92 -5.34 9.23
N SER A 24 -19.47 -5.98 10.27
CA SER A 24 -19.49 -7.45 10.38
C SER A 24 -20.19 -8.11 9.19
N GLN A 25 -21.33 -7.56 8.74
CA GLN A 25 -22.05 -8.04 7.57
C GLN A 25 -21.27 -7.85 6.27
N VAL A 26 -20.58 -6.71 6.09
CA VAL A 26 -19.72 -6.46 4.93
C VAL A 26 -18.56 -7.45 4.90
N LEU A 27 -17.89 -7.66 6.03
CA LEU A 27 -16.80 -8.63 6.17
C LEU A 27 -17.28 -10.06 5.89
N ALA A 28 -18.44 -10.46 6.41
CA ALA A 28 -19.05 -11.76 6.14
C ALA A 28 -19.43 -11.93 4.65
N ALA A 29 -19.93 -10.87 4.00
CA ALA A 29 -20.26 -10.89 2.58
C ALA A 29 -19.01 -11.00 1.70
N VAL A 30 -17.93 -10.30 2.05
CA VAL A 30 -16.63 -10.42 1.35
C VAL A 30 -16.07 -11.82 1.48
N ILE A 31 -16.12 -12.43 2.68
CA ILE A 31 -15.71 -13.82 2.92
C ILE A 31 -16.54 -14.83 2.10
N LYS A 32 -17.79 -14.50 1.79
CA LYS A 32 -18.72 -15.40 1.08
C LYS A 32 -18.65 -15.29 -0.45
N ALA A 33 -17.93 -14.31 -1.00
CA ALA A 33 -18.02 -13.92 -2.42
C ALA A 33 -17.01 -14.58 -3.38
N GLY A 34 -15.97 -15.27 -2.92
CA GLY A 34 -15.12 -16.16 -3.75
C GLY A 34 -13.77 -15.60 -4.24
N ALA A 35 -12.69 -16.18 -3.69
CA ALA A 35 -11.32 -16.49 -4.13
C ALA A 35 -10.46 -15.58 -5.03
N SER A 36 -10.98 -14.72 -5.92
CA SER A 36 -10.12 -13.82 -6.73
C SER A 36 -10.37 -12.34 -6.42
N ARG A 37 -11.64 -11.95 -6.36
CA ARG A 37 -12.04 -10.57 -6.05
C ARG A 37 -11.93 -10.24 -4.56
N GLU A 38 -11.87 -11.26 -3.70
CA GLU A 38 -11.70 -11.12 -2.26
C GLU A 38 -10.41 -10.38 -1.89
N HIS A 39 -9.29 -10.69 -2.57
CA HIS A 39 -7.99 -10.11 -2.24
C HIS A 39 -7.90 -8.63 -2.62
N GLU A 40 -8.54 -8.23 -3.72
CA GLU A 40 -8.61 -6.82 -4.16
C GLU A 40 -9.52 -6.00 -3.25
N ILE A 41 -10.72 -6.50 -2.97
CA ILE A 41 -11.67 -5.84 -2.06
C ILE A 41 -11.06 -5.72 -0.66
N LEU A 42 -10.42 -6.78 -0.15
CA LEU A 42 -9.75 -6.75 1.15
C LEU A 42 -8.58 -5.76 1.19
N ALA A 43 -7.90 -5.53 0.07
CA ALA A 43 -6.86 -4.50 -0.02
C ALA A 43 -7.46 -3.08 0.01
N GLU A 44 -8.58 -2.85 -0.66
CA GLU A 44 -9.28 -1.55 -0.68
C GLU A 44 -9.85 -1.15 0.68
N ILE A 45 -10.41 -2.11 1.43
CA ILE A 45 -11.04 -1.84 2.73
C ILE A 45 -10.09 -2.07 3.92
N ARG A 46 -8.84 -2.48 3.65
CA ARG A 46 -7.88 -2.91 4.67
C ARG A 46 -7.75 -1.92 5.83
N ASP A 47 -7.46 -0.67 5.52
CA ASP A 47 -7.15 0.34 6.54
C ASP A 47 -8.37 0.60 7.42
N ALA A 48 -9.57 0.63 6.82
CA ALA A 48 -10.82 0.76 7.55
C ALA A 48 -11.10 -0.46 8.44
N VAL A 49 -10.88 -1.67 7.94
CA VAL A 49 -11.10 -2.92 8.67
C VAL A 49 -10.15 -3.06 9.85
N PHE A 50 -8.84 -2.83 9.66
CA PHE A 50 -7.88 -2.93 10.76
C PHE A 50 -8.01 -1.78 11.76
N SER A 51 -8.30 -0.56 11.29
CA SER A 51 -8.62 0.55 12.21
C SER A 51 -9.87 0.25 13.03
N PHE A 52 -10.89 -0.37 12.42
CA PHE A 52 -12.09 -0.80 13.13
C PHE A 52 -11.74 -1.87 14.17
N ILE A 53 -11.08 -2.96 13.76
CA ILE A 53 -10.64 -4.03 14.67
C ILE A 53 -9.88 -3.45 15.86
N ARG A 54 -8.87 -2.60 15.63
CA ARG A 54 -8.06 -1.97 16.68
C ARG A 54 -8.90 -1.13 17.66
N LYS A 55 -9.91 -0.40 17.16
CA LYS A 55 -10.81 0.42 18.01
C LYS A 55 -11.73 -0.44 18.89
N MET A 56 -12.08 -1.63 18.40
CA MET A 56 -13.02 -2.54 19.05
C MET A 56 -12.33 -3.57 19.96
N GLU A 57 -11.06 -3.87 19.69
CA GLU A 57 -10.26 -4.89 20.37
C GLU A 57 -10.17 -4.67 21.90
N PRO A 58 -9.91 -3.44 22.43
CA PRO A 58 -9.94 -3.19 23.87
C PRO A 58 -11.32 -3.38 24.52
N LYS A 59 -12.39 -3.31 23.73
CA LYS A 59 -13.78 -3.38 24.22
C LYS A 59 -14.29 -4.82 24.35
N ARG A 60 -13.59 -5.80 23.78
CA ARG A 60 -13.95 -7.24 23.82
C ARG A 60 -15.38 -7.55 23.35
N VAL A 61 -15.91 -6.75 22.42
CA VAL A 61 -17.27 -6.90 21.87
C VAL A 61 -17.30 -7.56 20.49
N MET A 62 -16.13 -7.87 19.92
CA MET A 62 -16.04 -8.53 18.61
C MET A 62 -16.12 -10.04 18.73
N ASP A 63 -16.71 -10.68 17.72
CA ASP A 63 -16.56 -12.12 17.51
C ASP A 63 -15.12 -12.43 17.11
N THR A 64 -14.39 -13.10 18.00
CA THR A 64 -12.98 -13.46 17.81
C THR A 64 -12.79 -14.46 16.67
N MET A 65 -13.78 -15.30 16.34
CA MET A 65 -13.70 -16.18 15.17
C MET A 65 -13.77 -15.38 13.87
N LEU A 66 -14.61 -14.36 13.82
CA LEU A 66 -14.69 -13.45 12.67
C LEU A 66 -13.36 -12.70 12.48
N VAL A 67 -12.80 -12.17 13.58
CA VAL A 67 -11.49 -11.50 13.57
C VAL A 67 -10.42 -12.43 13.00
N SER A 68 -10.37 -13.69 13.46
CA SER A 68 -9.44 -14.69 12.95
C SER A 68 -9.59 -14.95 11.46
N ARG A 69 -10.82 -15.16 10.97
CA ARG A 69 -11.08 -15.42 9.55
C ARG A 69 -10.59 -14.27 8.68
N VAL A 70 -10.87 -13.03 9.09
CA VAL A 70 -10.46 -11.82 8.37
C VAL A 70 -8.94 -11.70 8.32
N ARG A 71 -8.26 -11.88 9.47
CA ARG A 71 -6.80 -11.81 9.54
C ARG A 71 -6.14 -12.94 8.74
N ILE A 72 -6.66 -14.16 8.79
CA ILE A 72 -6.17 -15.30 8.00
C ILE A 72 -6.28 -15.01 6.50
N LEU A 73 -7.42 -14.49 6.02
CA LEU A 73 -7.59 -14.16 4.60
C LEU A 73 -6.62 -13.06 4.15
N TYR A 74 -6.41 -12.05 4.99
CA TYR A 74 -5.46 -10.98 4.68
C TYR A 74 -4.02 -11.50 4.65
N ILE A 75 -3.62 -12.33 5.62
CA ILE A 75 -2.29 -12.96 5.64
C ILE A 75 -2.12 -13.87 4.42
N ARG A 76 -3.12 -14.67 4.05
CA ARG A 76 -3.06 -15.51 2.85
C ARG A 76 -2.95 -14.70 1.55
N SER A 77 -3.61 -13.54 1.47
CA SER A 77 -3.40 -12.58 0.37
C SER A 77 -1.94 -12.12 0.30
N LEU A 78 -1.33 -11.83 1.46
CA LEU A 78 0.08 -11.47 1.55
C LEU A 78 1.01 -12.62 1.13
N LEU A 79 0.72 -13.85 1.55
CA LEU A 79 1.45 -15.08 1.17
C LEU A 79 1.41 -15.32 -0.34
N ALA A 80 0.25 -15.13 -0.98
CA ALA A 80 0.09 -15.33 -2.42
C ALA A 80 0.95 -14.35 -3.25
N ARG A 81 1.27 -13.17 -2.70
CA ARG A 81 1.98 -12.09 -3.39
C ARG A 81 3.46 -11.99 -3.03
N SER A 82 3.92 -12.73 -2.02
CA SER A 82 5.25 -12.57 -1.44
C SER A 82 5.98 -13.92 -1.36
N PRO A 83 6.91 -14.23 -2.29
CA PRO A 83 7.60 -15.52 -2.31
C PRO A 83 8.43 -15.77 -1.04
N GLU A 84 8.91 -14.72 -0.38
CA GLU A 84 9.73 -14.82 0.83
C GLU A 84 8.95 -15.44 1.99
N LEU A 85 7.62 -15.25 2.02
CA LEU A 85 6.77 -15.83 3.04
C LEU A 85 6.36 -17.28 2.72
N GLN A 86 6.31 -17.65 1.44
CA GLN A 86 5.99 -19.03 1.02
C GLN A 86 7.08 -20.02 1.43
N SER A 87 8.31 -19.54 1.62
CA SER A 87 9.44 -20.36 2.06
C SER A 87 9.46 -20.67 3.57
N ILE A 88 8.54 -20.09 4.35
CA ILE A 88 8.48 -20.27 5.80
C ILE A 88 8.04 -21.71 6.11
N LYS A 89 8.90 -22.45 6.81
CA LYS A 89 8.56 -23.77 7.33
C LYS A 89 7.63 -23.64 8.53
N VAL A 90 6.55 -24.41 8.52
CA VAL A 90 5.53 -24.43 9.57
C VAL A 90 5.52 -25.80 10.22
N LEU A 91 5.32 -25.84 11.54
CA LEU A 91 5.20 -27.09 12.29
C LEU A 91 3.92 -27.83 11.87
N PRO A 92 3.97 -29.16 11.76
CA PRO A 92 2.80 -29.96 11.39
C PRO A 92 1.79 -29.99 12.56
N VAL A 93 0.52 -30.33 12.28
CA VAL A 93 -0.57 -30.21 13.27
C VAL A 93 -0.36 -31.10 14.50
N GLU A 94 0.32 -32.24 14.32
CA GLU A 94 0.56 -33.23 15.37
C GLU A 94 1.43 -32.67 16.49
N CYS A 95 2.29 -31.69 16.19
CA CYS A 95 3.08 -30.98 17.22
C CYS A 95 2.21 -30.16 18.18
N PHE A 96 0.97 -29.85 17.81
CA PHE A 96 0.04 -29.09 18.64
C PHE A 96 -0.97 -29.97 19.38
N LEU A 97 -0.96 -31.29 19.21
CA LEU A 97 -1.94 -32.20 19.79
C LEU A 97 -1.27 -33.20 20.73
N GLU A 98 -1.79 -33.34 21.95
CA GLU A 98 -1.27 -34.26 22.97
C GLU A 98 -2.41 -35.08 23.59
N LYS A 99 -2.18 -36.38 23.80
CA LYS A 99 -3.14 -37.24 24.53
C LYS A 99 -2.92 -37.11 26.03
N ALA A 100 -3.91 -36.65 26.78
CA ALA A 100 -3.82 -36.63 28.23
C ALA A 100 -3.75 -38.08 28.76
N ASN A 101 -2.74 -38.38 29.61
CA ASN A 101 -2.45 -39.64 30.33
C ASN A 101 -1.33 -40.55 29.79
N THR A 102 -0.49 -40.11 28.84
CA THR A 102 0.88 -40.66 28.77
C THR A 102 1.70 -40.02 29.88
N GLY A 103 2.20 -40.81 30.84
CA GLY A 103 3.12 -40.32 31.88
C GLY A 103 4.34 -39.62 31.28
N PRO A 104 5.17 -38.95 32.10
CA PRO A 104 6.35 -38.24 31.60
C PRO A 104 7.21 -39.22 30.81
N SER A 105 7.25 -39.04 29.49
CA SER A 105 8.12 -39.82 28.63
C SER A 105 9.55 -39.47 29.01
N ARG A 106 10.15 -40.31 29.85
CA ARG A 106 11.59 -40.34 30.05
C ARG A 106 12.22 -40.43 28.67
N SER A 107 13.08 -39.45 28.37
CA SER A 107 14.23 -39.57 27.46
C SER A 107 14.59 -41.04 27.20
N SER A 108 14.28 -41.53 26.01
CA SER A 108 14.80 -42.80 25.50
C SER A 108 15.91 -42.51 24.50
N SER A 109 17.09 -42.22 25.04
CA SER A 109 18.34 -42.40 24.35
C SER A 109 18.57 -43.91 24.15
N ARG A 110 18.43 -44.38 22.89
CA ARG A 110 19.13 -45.51 22.24
C ARG A 110 18.25 -46.19 21.18
N ALA A 111 18.39 -45.74 19.94
CA ALA A 111 18.30 -46.60 18.76
C ALA A 111 19.05 -45.91 17.61
N SER A 112 20.36 -46.10 17.58
CA SER A 112 21.20 -45.81 16.42
C SER A 112 20.83 -46.77 15.30
N SER A 113 20.29 -46.25 14.20
CA SER A 113 20.26 -46.90 12.90
C SER A 113 20.68 -45.87 11.84
N PRO A 114 21.69 -46.16 11.01
CA PRO A 114 22.27 -45.18 10.09
C PRO A 114 21.47 -45.20 8.79
N GLY A 115 20.76 -44.10 8.49
CA GLY A 115 20.16 -43.94 7.17
C GLY A 115 18.90 -43.10 7.15
N ARG A 116 19.04 -41.81 7.50
CA ARG A 116 18.27 -40.65 6.98
C ARG A 116 18.51 -39.49 7.94
N SER A 117 19.32 -38.53 7.51
CA SER A 117 19.63 -37.31 8.25
C SER A 117 18.37 -36.47 8.46
N SER A 118 17.78 -36.52 9.66
CA SER A 118 16.78 -35.55 10.09
C SER A 118 17.50 -34.24 10.44
N VAL A 119 17.21 -33.20 9.66
CA VAL A 119 17.66 -31.83 9.91
C VAL A 119 17.21 -31.42 11.31
N GLN A 120 18.18 -31.05 12.14
CA GLN A 120 18.00 -30.56 13.50
C GLN A 120 17.10 -29.31 13.48
N TYR A 121 15.83 -29.47 13.86
CA TYR A 121 14.98 -28.34 14.21
C TYR A 121 15.41 -27.87 15.59
N THR A 122 15.69 -26.57 15.71
CA THR A 122 15.84 -25.92 17.02
C THR A 122 14.61 -26.22 17.88
N ASP A 123 14.88 -26.85 19.01
CA ASP A 123 13.95 -27.39 20.00
C ASP A 123 13.23 -26.25 20.74
N GLU A 124 12.17 -25.70 20.13
CA GLU A 124 11.09 -25.08 20.91
C GLU A 124 10.10 -26.21 21.23
N GLN A 125 10.24 -26.80 22.41
CA GLN A 125 9.32 -27.81 22.92
C GLN A 125 7.96 -27.15 23.19
N ILE A 126 7.12 -27.02 22.16
CA ILE A 126 5.76 -26.51 22.30
C ILE A 126 4.98 -27.53 23.14
N GLN A 127 4.43 -27.08 24.26
CA GLN A 127 3.47 -27.88 25.01
C GLN A 127 2.22 -28.07 24.14
N GLY A 128 1.85 -29.31 23.84
CA GLY A 128 0.69 -29.60 22.99
C GLY A 128 -0.65 -29.35 23.70
N PHE A 129 -1.71 -29.20 22.92
CA PHE A 129 -3.08 -29.15 23.40
C PHE A 129 -3.50 -30.54 23.90
N LYS A 130 -3.74 -30.64 25.21
CA LYS A 130 -4.02 -31.90 25.88
C LYS A 130 -5.49 -32.28 25.75
N LEU A 131 -5.78 -33.37 25.05
CA LEU A 131 -7.12 -33.92 24.90
C LEU A 131 -7.36 -35.08 25.85
N ASN A 132 -8.36 -34.94 26.74
CA ASN A 132 -8.76 -35.96 27.70
C ASN A 132 -10.12 -36.59 27.35
N LEU A 133 -10.07 -37.48 26.37
CA LEU A 133 -11.24 -38.28 25.98
C LEU A 133 -11.18 -39.62 26.72
N LYS A 134 -11.87 -39.70 27.87
CA LYS A 134 -12.13 -40.97 28.56
C LYS A 134 -13.41 -41.60 28.04
N PRO A 135 -13.46 -42.93 27.82
CA PRO A 135 -14.74 -43.62 27.69
C PRO A 135 -15.51 -43.45 29.02
N GLU A 136 -16.76 -43.00 28.96
CA GLU A 136 -17.59 -42.80 30.17
C GLU A 136 -17.67 -44.13 30.94
N LYS A 137 -17.10 -44.16 32.16
CA LYS A 137 -17.26 -45.30 33.07
C LYS A 137 -18.62 -45.18 33.75
N LYS A 138 -19.43 -46.24 33.59
CA LYS A 138 -20.76 -46.46 34.17
C LYS A 138 -20.89 -45.87 35.59
N SER A 139 -21.66 -44.81 35.76
CA SER A 139 -22.18 -44.41 37.07
C SER A 139 -23.44 -45.21 37.35
N LYS A 140 -23.44 -46.01 38.42
CA LYS A 140 -24.59 -46.89 38.78
C LYS A 140 -25.90 -46.10 38.96
N PHE A 141 -25.82 -44.82 39.31
CA PHE A 141 -26.96 -43.93 39.48
C PHE A 141 -27.56 -43.43 38.15
N SER A 142 -26.78 -43.32 37.06
CA SER A 142 -27.34 -42.86 35.77
C SER A 142 -28.17 -43.95 35.09
N SER A 143 -27.82 -45.24 35.27
CA SER A 143 -28.58 -46.36 34.69
C SER A 143 -30.01 -46.46 35.24
N VAL A 144 -30.23 -46.10 36.51
CA VAL A 144 -31.55 -46.18 37.15
C VAL A 144 -32.45 -45.04 36.66
N VAL A 145 -31.91 -43.84 36.51
CA VAL A 145 -32.68 -42.67 36.04
C VAL A 145 -33.01 -42.79 34.54
N LEU A 146 -32.13 -43.38 33.74
CA LEU A 146 -32.39 -43.63 32.30
C LEU A 146 -33.48 -44.68 32.08
N LYS A 147 -33.53 -45.73 32.92
CA LYS A 147 -34.60 -46.74 32.88
C LYS A 147 -35.99 -46.20 33.25
N ILE A 148 -36.06 -45.21 34.14
CA ILE A 148 -37.33 -44.56 34.54
C ILE A 148 -37.87 -43.65 33.43
N ARG A 149 -37.00 -43.14 32.54
CA ARG A 149 -37.38 -42.21 31.47
C ARG A 149 -37.64 -42.86 30.10
N GLY A 150 -37.53 -44.18 29.99
CA GLY A 150 -37.77 -44.91 28.74
C GLY A 150 -36.77 -44.61 27.62
N ILE A 151 -35.56 -44.13 27.96
CA ILE A 151 -34.50 -43.85 26.98
C ILE A 151 -33.65 -45.11 26.84
N ASP A 152 -33.52 -45.60 25.61
CA ASP A 152 -32.73 -46.77 25.26
C ASP A 152 -31.26 -46.62 25.73
N GLU A 153 -30.82 -47.60 26.53
CA GLU A 153 -29.56 -47.61 27.27
C GLU A 153 -28.35 -47.81 26.35
N GLU A 154 -28.58 -48.13 25.06
CA GLU A 154 -27.55 -48.39 24.06
C GLU A 154 -27.22 -47.16 23.20
N THR A 155 -28.22 -46.32 22.91
CA THR A 155 -28.05 -45.07 22.16
C THR A 155 -27.34 -43.97 22.97
N TRP A 156 -27.52 -43.96 24.30
CA TRP A 156 -26.91 -42.96 25.19
C TRP A 156 -25.48 -43.30 25.63
N ARG A 157 -24.97 -44.49 25.27
CA ARG A 157 -23.78 -45.09 25.90
C ARG A 157 -22.43 -44.47 25.51
N GLN A 158 -22.34 -43.68 24.44
CA GLN A 158 -21.03 -43.35 23.82
C GLN A 158 -20.91 -41.97 23.14
N GLN A 159 -21.96 -41.15 23.10
CA GLN A 159 -21.91 -39.84 22.43
C GLN A 159 -21.22 -38.79 23.31
N VAL A 160 -20.32 -37.97 22.76
CA VAL A 160 -19.78 -36.81 23.49
C VAL A 160 -20.92 -35.84 23.76
N THR A 161 -21.29 -35.67 25.03
CA THR A 161 -22.32 -34.72 25.46
C THR A 161 -21.93 -33.29 25.02
N GLY A 162 -22.92 -32.48 24.61
CA GLY A 162 -22.68 -31.09 24.19
C GLY A 162 -21.95 -30.22 25.23
N GLY A 163 -22.09 -30.53 26.52
CA GLY A 163 -21.31 -29.90 27.59
C GLY A 163 -19.80 -30.18 27.49
N LYS A 164 -19.41 -31.40 27.11
CA LYS A 164 -18.01 -31.79 26.93
C LYS A 164 -17.40 -31.23 25.64
N LEU A 165 -18.19 -31.10 24.56
CA LEU A 165 -17.75 -30.38 23.36
C LEU A 165 -17.47 -28.90 23.68
N ARG A 166 -18.29 -28.28 24.54
CA ARG A 166 -18.07 -26.90 24.99
C ARG A 166 -16.80 -26.76 25.82
N GLU A 167 -16.55 -27.70 26.73
CA GLU A 167 -15.31 -27.75 27.52
C GLU A 167 -14.08 -27.86 26.60
N ILE A 168 -14.08 -28.80 25.65
CA ILE A 168 -13.00 -28.96 24.65
C ILE A 168 -12.79 -27.66 23.87
N SER A 169 -13.88 -27.01 23.44
CA SER A 169 -13.81 -25.75 22.69
C SER A 169 -13.19 -24.62 23.52
N GLU A 170 -13.53 -24.48 24.80
CA GLU A 170 -12.98 -23.43 25.67
C GLU A 170 -11.52 -23.72 26.07
N GLU A 171 -11.15 -24.99 26.29
CA GLU A 171 -9.76 -25.39 26.51
C GLU A 171 -8.91 -25.13 25.27
N ALA A 172 -9.41 -25.51 24.09
CA ALA A 172 -8.75 -25.25 22.81
C ALA A 172 -8.59 -23.74 22.57
N LYS A 173 -9.63 -22.95 22.88
CA LYS A 173 -9.54 -21.49 22.82
C LYS A 173 -8.44 -20.95 23.73
N THR A 174 -8.41 -21.38 24.99
CA THR A 174 -7.39 -20.94 25.95
C THR A 174 -5.97 -21.29 25.49
N PHE A 175 -5.80 -22.48 24.91
CA PHE A 175 -4.52 -22.92 24.32
C PHE A 175 -4.05 -22.05 23.15
N ALA A 176 -4.97 -21.58 22.30
CA ALA A 176 -4.64 -20.84 21.10
C ALA A 176 -4.36 -19.35 21.35
N ILE A 177 -4.78 -18.81 22.49
CA ILE A 177 -4.53 -17.40 22.86
C ILE A 177 -3.02 -17.12 22.85
N GLY A 178 -2.59 -16.17 22.00
CA GLY A 178 -1.18 -15.78 21.87
C GLY A 178 -0.27 -16.81 21.18
N ASN A 179 -0.79 -17.94 20.71
CA ASN A 179 0.02 -19.00 20.09
C ASN A 179 0.34 -18.67 18.62
N LYS A 180 1.48 -18.04 18.38
CA LYS A 180 1.94 -17.64 17.03
C LYS A 180 2.25 -18.82 16.12
N ALA A 181 2.79 -19.92 16.67
CA ALA A 181 3.12 -21.11 15.88
C ALA A 181 1.83 -21.77 15.35
N LEU A 182 0.79 -21.83 16.18
CA LEU A 182 -0.54 -22.28 15.75
C LEU A 182 -1.16 -21.31 14.75
N ALA A 183 -1.00 -19.99 14.95
CA ALA A 183 -1.43 -19.00 13.97
C ALA A 183 -0.78 -19.22 12.59
N ALA A 184 0.53 -19.52 12.58
CA ALA A 184 1.27 -19.85 11.36
C ALA A 184 0.70 -21.11 10.69
N LEU A 185 0.38 -22.17 11.44
CA LEU A 185 -0.28 -23.36 10.91
C LEU A 185 -1.59 -23.02 10.19
N PHE A 186 -2.44 -22.19 10.80
CA PHE A 186 -3.74 -21.80 10.24
C PHE A 186 -3.62 -20.98 8.95
N VAL A 187 -2.65 -20.08 8.84
CA VAL A 187 -2.52 -19.25 7.64
C VAL A 187 -1.92 -20.02 6.47
N HIS A 188 -0.98 -20.92 6.74
CA HIS A 188 -0.27 -21.71 5.71
C HIS A 188 -0.98 -23.01 5.31
N THR A 189 -1.92 -23.50 6.12
CA THR A 189 -2.65 -24.74 5.84
C THR A 189 -4.12 -24.44 5.49
N PRO A 190 -4.66 -24.95 4.37
CA PRO A 190 -6.08 -24.84 4.08
C PRO A 190 -6.95 -25.45 5.19
N ALA A 191 -8.08 -24.82 5.51
CA ALA A 191 -8.92 -25.24 6.64
C ALA A 191 -9.42 -26.69 6.50
N GLY A 192 -9.80 -27.11 5.29
CA GLY A 192 -10.23 -28.49 5.03
C GLY A 192 -9.13 -29.52 5.24
N GLU A 193 -7.89 -29.16 4.93
CA GLU A 193 -6.71 -30.01 5.15
C GLU A 193 -6.39 -30.11 6.64
N LEU A 194 -6.41 -28.98 7.36
CA LEU A 194 -6.20 -28.97 8.81
C LEU A 194 -7.26 -29.81 9.54
N GLN A 195 -8.54 -29.67 9.17
CA GLN A 195 -9.62 -30.49 9.70
C GLN A 195 -9.41 -31.98 9.43
N ARG A 196 -8.91 -32.34 8.23
CA ARG A 196 -8.61 -33.73 7.87
C ARG A 196 -7.48 -34.29 8.73
N GLN A 197 -6.40 -33.55 8.93
CA GLN A 197 -5.27 -34.00 9.75
C GLN A 197 -5.65 -34.17 11.23
N ILE A 198 -6.42 -33.24 11.81
CA ILE A 198 -6.93 -33.39 13.19
C ILE A 198 -7.81 -34.64 13.32
N ARG A 199 -8.67 -34.91 12.33
CA ARG A 199 -9.51 -36.12 12.31
C ARG A 199 -8.65 -37.39 12.22
N SER A 200 -7.61 -37.40 11.38
CA SER A 200 -6.68 -38.55 11.28
C SER A 200 -6.00 -38.81 12.62
N TRP A 201 -5.44 -37.77 13.24
CA TRP A 201 -4.78 -37.88 14.54
C TRP A 201 -5.73 -38.38 15.64
N LEU A 202 -6.96 -37.87 15.69
CA LEU A 202 -7.97 -38.32 16.65
C LEU A 202 -8.33 -39.81 16.46
N ALA A 203 -8.46 -40.26 15.21
CA ALA A 203 -8.75 -41.65 14.89
C ALA A 203 -7.58 -42.59 15.26
N GLU A 204 -6.33 -42.13 15.08
CA GLU A 204 -5.12 -42.87 15.44
C GLU A 204 -4.90 -42.94 16.96
N MET A 205 -5.21 -41.87 17.69
CA MET A 205 -4.90 -41.79 19.13
C MET A 205 -6.03 -42.33 20.03
N PHE A 206 -7.25 -42.47 19.52
CA PHE A 206 -8.41 -42.92 20.27
C PHE A 206 -9.17 -44.03 19.53
N ASP A 207 -8.73 -45.28 19.69
CA ASP A 207 -9.27 -46.47 19.02
C ASP A 207 -10.81 -46.60 19.09
N PHE A 208 -11.43 -46.18 20.19
CA PHE A 208 -12.89 -46.25 20.35
C PHE A 208 -13.66 -45.30 19.43
N LEU A 209 -13.02 -44.24 18.92
CA LEU A 209 -13.57 -43.38 17.88
C LEU A 209 -13.48 -44.03 16.49
N SER A 210 -12.63 -45.05 16.33
CA SER A 210 -12.30 -45.71 15.06
C SER A 210 -12.94 -47.10 14.87
N VAL A 211 -13.22 -47.83 15.94
CA VAL A 211 -13.58 -49.28 15.91
C VAL A 211 -15.08 -49.57 15.67
N MET A 212 -16.00 -48.61 15.81
CA MET A 212 -17.43 -48.88 15.65
C MET A 212 -17.93 -48.58 14.23
N GLY A 213 -17.52 -49.43 13.29
CA GLY A 213 -17.78 -49.26 11.86
C GLY A 213 -18.96 -50.03 11.27
N ASN A 214 -19.68 -50.91 12.01
CA ASN A 214 -20.46 -51.93 11.29
C ASN A 214 -22.00 -52.00 11.42
N ASP A 215 -22.68 -51.43 12.43
CA ASP A 215 -24.12 -51.79 12.60
C ASP A 215 -25.12 -50.65 12.87
N ALA A 216 -24.78 -49.37 12.62
CA ALA A 216 -25.77 -48.29 12.72
C ALA A 216 -25.68 -47.29 11.55
N PRO A 217 -26.76 -47.09 10.76
CA PRO A 217 -26.77 -46.12 9.68
C PRO A 217 -26.78 -44.70 10.25
N GLY A 218 -25.58 -44.11 10.44
CA GLY A 218 -25.38 -42.68 10.69
C GLY A 218 -24.72 -42.23 12.00
N GLY A 219 -23.94 -43.08 12.71
CA GLY A 219 -23.55 -42.79 14.10
C GLY A 219 -22.13 -42.29 14.42
N THR A 220 -21.08 -42.73 13.71
CA THR A 220 -19.69 -42.63 14.24
C THR A 220 -18.80 -41.60 13.55
N THR A 221 -18.97 -41.37 12.25
CA THR A 221 -18.33 -40.25 11.54
C THR A 221 -18.66 -38.90 12.18
N GLY A 222 -19.89 -38.75 12.71
CA GLY A 222 -20.35 -37.53 13.35
C GLY A 222 -19.58 -37.18 14.64
N GLN A 223 -19.15 -38.14 15.44
CA GLN A 223 -18.49 -37.84 16.72
C GLN A 223 -17.06 -37.31 16.52
N LEU A 224 -16.32 -37.91 15.59
CA LEU A 224 -15.00 -37.43 15.18
C LEU A 224 -15.10 -36.02 14.57
N GLU A 225 -16.11 -35.78 13.74
CA GLU A 225 -16.40 -34.47 13.16
C GLU A 225 -16.77 -33.43 14.22
N LEU A 226 -17.60 -33.78 15.20
CA LEU A 226 -17.97 -32.88 16.29
C LEU A 226 -16.76 -32.48 17.15
N ILE A 227 -15.91 -33.43 17.53
CA ILE A 227 -14.71 -33.15 18.34
C ILE A 227 -13.71 -32.31 17.53
N SER A 228 -13.41 -32.71 16.29
CA SER A 228 -12.48 -31.96 15.43
C SER A 228 -12.96 -30.52 15.17
N THR A 229 -14.28 -30.33 14.97
CA THR A 229 -14.90 -29.01 14.82
C THR A 229 -14.78 -28.20 16.11
N ALA A 230 -15.06 -28.79 17.28
CA ALA A 230 -14.93 -28.10 18.57
C ALA A 230 -13.48 -27.62 18.83
N ILE A 231 -12.48 -28.43 18.47
CA ILE A 231 -11.06 -28.04 18.56
C ILE A 231 -10.77 -26.88 17.61
N MET A 232 -11.15 -27.01 16.35
CA MET A 232 -10.91 -26.00 15.31
C MET A 232 -11.58 -24.66 15.61
N ASP A 233 -12.83 -24.68 16.06
CA ASP A 233 -13.57 -23.48 16.45
C ASP A 233 -12.97 -22.82 17.70
N GLY A 234 -12.58 -23.63 18.70
CA GLY A 234 -11.86 -23.17 19.87
C GLY A 234 -10.54 -22.48 19.49
N TRP A 235 -9.69 -23.16 18.70
CA TRP A 235 -8.43 -22.58 18.20
C TRP A 235 -8.67 -21.29 17.42
N MET A 236 -9.60 -21.28 16.48
CA MET A 236 -9.97 -20.08 15.72
C MET A 236 -10.42 -18.94 16.62
N ALA A 237 -11.22 -19.21 17.66
CA ALA A 237 -11.64 -18.19 18.60
C ALA A 237 -10.46 -17.66 19.44
N GLY A 238 -9.55 -18.52 19.86
CA GLY A 238 -8.38 -18.13 20.66
C GLY A 238 -7.35 -17.31 19.88
N LEU A 239 -7.10 -17.70 18.62
CA LEU A 239 -6.18 -17.00 17.73
C LEU A 239 -6.57 -15.54 17.45
N GLY A 240 -7.86 -15.23 17.50
CA GLY A 240 -8.44 -13.90 17.31
C GLY A 240 -8.77 -13.19 18.62
N SER A 241 -8.31 -13.74 19.75
CA SER A 241 -8.51 -13.16 21.07
C SER A 241 -7.33 -12.29 21.46
N ALA A 242 -7.59 -11.01 21.67
CA ALA A 242 -6.56 -10.02 21.95
C ALA A 242 -6.04 -10.07 23.39
N LEU A 243 -4.73 -9.81 23.53
CA LEU A 243 -4.00 -9.80 24.80
C LEU A 243 -3.39 -8.41 25.05
N PRO A 244 -4.15 -7.42 25.56
CA PRO A 244 -3.61 -6.09 25.83
C PRO A 244 -2.33 -6.14 26.70
N PRO A 245 -1.29 -5.34 26.40
CA PRO A 245 -1.24 -4.26 25.41
C PRO A 245 -0.91 -4.73 23.98
N GLN A 246 -0.96 -6.02 23.69
CA GLN A 246 -0.69 -6.58 22.37
C GLN A 246 -1.99 -7.01 21.67
N THR A 247 -1.95 -7.07 20.34
CA THR A 247 -3.07 -7.61 19.56
C THR A 247 -3.09 -9.15 19.65
N ASP A 248 -4.13 -9.79 19.12
CA ASP A 248 -4.22 -11.26 19.03
C ASP A 248 -3.08 -11.92 18.23
N ALA A 249 -2.96 -13.25 18.33
CA ALA A 249 -1.86 -14.01 17.75
C ALA A 249 -1.74 -13.82 16.23
N LEU A 250 -2.88 -13.72 15.52
CA LEU A 250 -2.89 -13.48 14.08
C LEU A 250 -2.47 -12.06 13.72
N GLY A 251 -2.74 -11.05 14.55
CA GLY A 251 -2.26 -9.69 14.32
C GLY A 251 -0.77 -9.55 14.53
N GLN A 252 -0.23 -10.24 15.53
CA GLN A 252 1.21 -10.29 15.75
C GLN A 252 1.91 -10.97 14.56
N LEU A 253 1.35 -12.09 14.08
CA LEU A 253 1.86 -12.77 12.89
C LEU A 253 1.77 -11.88 11.64
N LEU A 254 0.64 -11.19 11.45
CA LEU A 254 0.44 -10.26 10.35
C LEU A 254 1.47 -9.13 10.38
N PHE A 255 1.74 -8.57 11.55
CA PHE A 255 2.78 -7.56 11.74
C PHE A 255 4.17 -8.10 11.35
N GLU A 256 4.54 -9.27 11.85
CA GLU A 256 5.83 -9.90 11.54
C GLU A 256 5.99 -10.19 10.04
N TYR A 257 4.96 -10.73 9.41
CA TYR A 257 4.99 -11.05 7.98
C TYR A 257 5.04 -9.78 7.13
N SER A 258 4.24 -8.76 7.47
CA SER A 258 4.28 -7.47 6.76
C SER A 258 5.64 -6.82 6.89
N LYS A 259 6.23 -6.80 8.09
CA LYS A 259 7.59 -6.30 8.32
C LYS A 259 8.60 -7.06 7.46
N ARG A 260 8.52 -8.39 7.40
CA ARG A 260 9.42 -9.22 6.59
C ARG A 260 9.33 -8.89 5.10
N VAL A 261 8.12 -8.69 4.57
CA VAL A 261 7.89 -8.27 3.18
C VAL A 261 8.49 -6.90 2.92
N TYR A 262 8.23 -5.91 3.79
CA TYR A 262 8.80 -4.57 3.63
C TYR A 262 10.33 -4.58 3.69
N THR A 263 10.93 -5.34 4.62
CA THR A 263 12.39 -5.48 4.70
C THR A 263 12.96 -6.13 3.43
N SER A 264 12.32 -7.17 2.89
CA SER A 264 12.74 -7.79 1.63
C SER A 264 12.69 -6.79 0.46
N GLN A 265 11.60 -6.06 0.31
CA GLN A 265 11.45 -5.06 -0.74
C GLN A 265 12.47 -3.93 -0.64
N LEU A 266 12.74 -3.45 0.58
CA LEU A 266 13.76 -2.42 0.82
C LEU A 266 15.16 -2.93 0.51
N GLN A 267 15.47 -4.20 0.83
CA GLN A 267 16.74 -4.82 0.48
C GLN A 267 16.90 -4.92 -1.04
N HIS A 268 15.86 -5.39 -1.75
CA HIS A 268 15.88 -5.46 -3.20
C HIS A 268 16.08 -4.09 -3.87
N LEU A 269 15.42 -3.04 -3.36
CA LEU A 269 15.65 -1.67 -3.84
C LEU A 269 17.09 -1.19 -3.56
N LYS A 270 17.66 -1.56 -2.42
CA LYS A 270 19.05 -1.26 -2.09
C LYS A 270 20.01 -1.95 -3.07
N ASP A 271 19.76 -3.21 -3.41
CA ASP A 271 20.60 -3.96 -4.35
C ASP A 271 20.54 -3.35 -5.76
N ILE A 272 19.35 -2.91 -6.21
CA ILE A 272 19.18 -2.17 -7.45
C ILE A 272 19.93 -0.83 -7.40
N ALA A 273 19.75 -0.06 -6.32
CA ALA A 273 20.40 1.25 -6.17
C ALA A 273 21.93 1.10 -6.18
N GLY A 274 22.47 0.09 -5.48
CA GLY A 274 23.89 -0.23 -5.47
C GLY A 274 24.42 -0.57 -6.86
N THR A 275 23.67 -1.37 -7.64
CA THR A 275 24.03 -1.71 -9.03
C THR A 275 24.06 -0.47 -9.92
N LEU A 276 23.01 0.34 -9.88
CA LEU A 276 22.92 1.61 -10.63
C LEU A 276 24.01 2.58 -10.20
N ALA A 277 24.40 2.58 -8.92
CA ALA A 277 25.38 3.50 -8.42
C ALA A 277 26.81 3.19 -8.92
N THR A 278 27.08 1.95 -9.26
CA THR A 278 28.36 1.51 -9.84
C THR A 278 28.40 1.57 -11.37
N GLU A 279 27.30 1.91 -12.04
CA GLU A 279 27.24 2.00 -13.50
C GLU A 279 27.90 3.29 -13.99
N GLU A 280 28.86 3.17 -14.91
CA GLU A 280 29.51 4.30 -15.59
C GLU A 280 28.61 4.89 -16.67
N ALA A 281 28.60 6.21 -16.79
CA ALA A 281 27.84 6.90 -17.83
C ALA A 281 28.80 7.39 -18.92
N GLU A 282 28.60 6.94 -20.16
CA GLU A 282 29.45 7.37 -21.27
C GLU A 282 28.94 8.66 -21.92
N ASP A 283 27.63 8.84 -21.97
CA ASP A 283 26.99 9.94 -22.69
C ASP A 283 25.88 10.64 -21.86
N ALA A 284 25.47 11.81 -22.33
CA ALA A 284 24.44 12.62 -21.67
C ALA A 284 23.07 11.92 -21.53
N VAL A 285 22.74 10.98 -22.42
CA VAL A 285 21.49 10.21 -22.35
C VAL A 285 21.57 9.17 -21.24
N GLN A 286 22.70 8.49 -21.10
CA GLN A 286 22.99 7.54 -20.03
C GLN A 286 23.00 8.23 -18.65
N VAL A 287 23.62 9.42 -18.54
CA VAL A 287 23.59 10.22 -17.30
C VAL A 287 22.14 10.53 -16.88
N ALA A 288 21.31 11.01 -17.82
CA ALA A 288 19.92 11.31 -17.54
C ALA A 288 19.10 10.06 -17.14
N LYS A 289 19.38 8.91 -17.79
CA LYS A 289 18.73 7.64 -17.49
C LYS A 289 19.10 7.12 -16.09
N LEU A 290 20.39 7.11 -15.75
CA LEU A 290 20.89 6.68 -14.43
C LEU A 290 20.35 7.55 -13.31
N ARG A 291 20.38 8.87 -13.50
CA ARG A 291 19.78 9.82 -12.57
C ARG A 291 18.30 9.51 -12.34
N SER A 292 17.51 9.40 -13.42
CA SER A 292 16.07 9.14 -13.31
C SER A 292 15.77 7.78 -12.66
N ALA A 293 16.61 6.76 -12.93
CA ALA A 293 16.47 5.45 -12.32
C ALA A 293 16.73 5.49 -10.80
N LEU A 294 17.81 6.15 -10.36
CA LEU A 294 18.13 6.33 -8.93
C LEU A 294 17.06 7.16 -8.21
N GLU A 295 16.58 8.27 -8.81
CA GLU A 295 15.46 9.06 -8.26
C GLU A 295 14.19 8.19 -8.11
N SER A 296 13.89 7.32 -9.09
CA SER A 296 12.75 6.41 -9.02
C SER A 296 12.88 5.38 -7.89
N VAL A 297 14.07 4.82 -7.70
CA VAL A 297 14.35 3.87 -6.62
C VAL A 297 14.20 4.52 -5.25
N ASP A 298 14.75 5.73 -5.06
CA ASP A 298 14.62 6.48 -3.81
C ASP A 298 13.15 6.84 -3.52
N HIS A 299 12.41 7.30 -4.54
CA HIS A 299 10.99 7.60 -4.38
C HIS A 299 10.16 6.37 -3.97
N LYS A 300 10.45 5.20 -4.56
CA LYS A 300 9.82 3.93 -4.17
C LYS A 300 10.18 3.55 -2.73
N ARG A 301 11.44 3.71 -2.34
CA ARG A 301 11.91 3.44 -0.98
C ARG A 301 11.19 4.29 0.06
N ILE A 302 11.10 5.61 -0.17
CA ILE A 302 10.36 6.54 0.71
C ILE A 302 8.90 6.11 0.84
N LYS A 303 8.25 5.75 -0.27
CA LYS A 303 6.86 5.27 -0.28
C LYS A 303 6.69 4.00 0.56
N ILE A 304 7.59 3.02 0.43
CA ILE A 304 7.54 1.78 1.23
C ILE A 304 7.75 2.07 2.71
N LEU A 305 8.73 2.91 3.06
CA LEU A 305 8.97 3.31 4.45
C LEU A 305 7.76 4.00 5.07
N GLN A 306 7.10 4.87 4.32
CA GLN A 306 5.88 5.53 4.76
C GLN A 306 4.73 4.53 4.95
N GLN A 307 4.55 3.60 4.02
CA GLN A 307 3.53 2.56 4.12
C GLN A 307 3.77 1.66 5.34
N MET A 308 5.02 1.23 5.56
CA MET A 308 5.40 0.41 6.70
C MET A 308 5.09 1.13 8.02
N ARG A 309 5.41 2.42 8.16
CA ARG A 309 5.05 3.21 9.36
C ARG A 309 3.54 3.26 9.58
N SER A 310 2.76 3.44 8.51
CA SER A 310 1.30 3.45 8.60
C SER A 310 0.75 2.09 9.04
N ASP A 311 1.25 1.00 8.47
CA ASP A 311 0.76 -0.35 8.78
C ASP A 311 1.17 -0.79 10.19
N VAL A 312 2.39 -0.44 10.63
CA VAL A 312 2.83 -0.64 12.02
C VAL A 312 1.86 0.03 12.98
N ALA A 313 1.51 1.29 12.73
CA ALA A 313 0.55 2.03 13.54
C ALA A 313 -0.85 1.40 13.55
N LEU A 314 -1.26 0.70 12.48
CA LEU A 314 -2.53 -0.01 12.43
C LEU A 314 -2.52 -1.34 13.20
N LEU A 315 -1.36 -1.99 13.31
CA LEU A 315 -1.22 -3.35 13.83
C LEU A 315 -0.70 -3.43 15.27
N THR A 316 -0.04 -2.38 15.79
CA THR A 316 0.39 -2.30 17.19
C THR A 316 -0.59 -1.48 18.02
N LEU A 317 -0.97 -1.96 19.21
CA LEU A 317 -1.78 -1.17 20.15
C LEU A 317 -0.97 -0.03 20.81
N GLU A 318 0.35 -0.17 20.88
CA GLU A 318 1.27 0.87 21.36
C GLU A 318 1.67 1.82 20.22
N ASN A 319 1.58 3.14 20.44
CA ASN A 319 1.98 4.19 19.49
C ASN A 319 3.51 4.42 19.44
N GLY A 320 4.31 3.45 19.88
CA GLY A 320 5.75 3.62 20.13
C GLY A 320 6.58 2.45 19.65
N GLY A 321 6.48 2.09 18.37
CA GLY A 321 7.49 1.21 17.76
C GLY A 321 8.85 1.88 17.77
N SER A 322 9.91 1.14 18.12
CA SER A 322 11.28 1.62 18.02
C SER A 322 11.58 2.10 16.59
N PRO A 323 12.36 3.18 16.41
CA PRO A 323 12.66 3.71 15.08
C PRO A 323 13.28 2.60 14.23
N ILE A 324 12.62 2.28 13.12
CA ILE A 324 13.09 1.25 12.22
C ILE A 324 14.42 1.73 11.63
N GLN A 325 15.46 0.93 11.85
CA GLN A 325 16.81 1.24 11.44
C GLN A 325 16.86 1.24 9.91
N ASN A 326 16.96 2.43 9.32
CA ASN A 326 17.08 2.56 7.87
C ASN A 326 18.45 2.01 7.45
N PRO A 327 18.54 1.16 6.42
CA PRO A 327 19.83 0.82 5.84
C PRO A 327 20.49 2.11 5.32
N SER A 328 21.80 2.27 5.54
CA SER A 328 22.55 3.41 5.01
C SER A 328 22.43 3.50 3.49
N THR A 329 22.19 4.71 2.96
CA THR A 329 22.20 5.03 1.52
C THR A 329 23.19 6.12 1.14
N ALA A 330 24.16 6.40 2.02
CA ALA A 330 25.07 7.53 1.82
C ALA A 330 25.85 7.46 0.49
N ALA A 331 26.18 6.26 0.01
CA ALA A 331 26.90 6.09 -1.25
C ALA A 331 26.00 6.35 -2.47
N GLU A 332 24.77 5.84 -2.44
CA GLU A 332 23.77 6.01 -3.48
C GLU A 332 23.28 7.46 -3.55
N ASP A 333 23.13 8.12 -2.39
CA ASP A 333 22.77 9.54 -2.27
C ASP A 333 23.90 10.43 -2.83
N ALA A 334 25.16 10.10 -2.51
CA ALA A 334 26.34 10.78 -3.08
C ALA A 334 26.42 10.59 -4.61
N ARG A 335 26.10 9.38 -5.10
CA ARG A 335 26.04 9.10 -6.54
C ARG A 335 24.97 9.92 -7.23
N LEU A 336 23.76 9.96 -6.68
CA LEU A 336 22.68 10.77 -7.24
C LEU A 336 23.06 12.25 -7.27
N ALA A 337 23.66 12.78 -6.20
CA ALA A 337 24.15 14.16 -6.17
C ALA A 337 25.22 14.43 -7.25
N SER A 338 26.13 13.49 -7.48
CA SER A 338 27.13 13.58 -8.55
C SER A 338 26.50 13.62 -9.93
N LEU A 339 25.54 12.72 -10.22
CA LEU A 339 24.82 12.70 -11.51
C LEU A 339 23.98 13.97 -11.74
N ILE A 340 23.42 14.56 -10.68
CA ILE A 340 22.72 15.86 -10.76
C ILE A 340 23.69 16.97 -11.18
N SER A 341 24.89 16.99 -10.59
CA SER A 341 25.93 17.96 -10.93
C SER A 341 26.50 17.72 -12.34
N LEU A 342 26.71 16.47 -12.73
CA LEU A 342 27.16 16.09 -14.07
C LEU A 342 26.16 16.52 -15.14
N ASP A 343 24.87 16.23 -14.97
CA ASP A 343 23.81 16.68 -15.89
C ASP A 343 23.79 18.22 -16.04
N ARG A 344 24.04 18.96 -14.96
CA ARG A 344 24.16 20.43 -15.01
C ARG A 344 25.37 20.85 -15.86
N ILE A 345 26.54 20.25 -15.64
CA ILE A 345 27.75 20.54 -16.41
C ILE A 345 27.52 20.24 -17.90
N LEU A 346 26.95 19.08 -18.23
CA LEU A 346 26.69 18.68 -19.61
C LEU A 346 25.71 19.63 -20.33
N LYS A 347 24.69 20.13 -19.63
CA LYS A 347 23.78 21.16 -20.15
C LYS A 347 24.51 22.48 -20.42
N GLN A 348 25.35 22.93 -19.48
CA GLN A 348 26.14 24.16 -19.65
C GLN A 348 27.14 24.04 -20.81
N VAL A 349 27.83 22.90 -20.95
CA VAL A 349 28.69 22.62 -22.10
C VAL A 349 27.90 22.71 -23.39
N LYS A 350 26.73 22.05 -23.48
CA LYS A 350 25.88 22.08 -24.67
C LYS A 350 25.39 23.49 -25.02
N ASP A 351 25.05 24.30 -24.03
CA ASP A 351 24.62 25.68 -24.23
C ASP A 351 25.77 26.56 -24.72
N ILE A 352 26.99 26.39 -24.18
CA ILE A 352 28.20 27.04 -24.66
C ILE A 352 28.49 26.66 -26.12
N THR A 353 28.41 25.37 -26.46
CA THR A 353 28.65 24.88 -27.82
C THR A 353 27.59 25.39 -28.81
N ARG A 354 26.35 25.62 -28.38
CA ARG A 354 25.31 26.23 -29.23
C ARG A 354 25.65 27.68 -29.58
N LEU A 355 26.19 28.43 -28.63
CA LEU A 355 26.62 29.82 -28.84
C LEU A 355 27.80 29.93 -29.81
N SER A 356 28.54 28.84 -30.03
CA SER A 356 29.72 28.78 -30.90
C SER A 356 29.43 28.22 -32.31
N THR A 357 28.17 28.06 -32.70
CA THR A 357 27.78 27.56 -34.06
C THR A 357 27.94 28.61 -35.17
N VAL A 358 28.66 29.70 -34.91
CA VAL A 358 28.89 30.81 -35.84
C VAL A 358 30.18 30.54 -36.62
N ASN A 359 30.18 30.75 -37.94
CA ASN A 359 31.32 30.48 -38.83
C ASN A 359 32.58 31.31 -38.49
N THR A 360 32.43 32.42 -37.78
CA THR A 360 33.51 33.27 -37.24
C THR A 360 33.13 33.75 -35.85
N ILE A 361 34.12 33.93 -34.96
CA ILE A 361 33.90 34.42 -33.59
C ILE A 361 34.86 35.57 -33.28
N GLU A 362 34.38 36.64 -32.65
CA GLU A 362 35.23 37.72 -32.16
C GLU A 362 36.21 37.19 -31.10
N LYS A 363 37.45 37.69 -31.14
CA LYS A 363 38.53 37.27 -30.24
C LYS A 363 38.17 37.41 -28.76
N SER A 364 37.51 38.52 -28.41
CA SER A 364 37.01 38.80 -27.06
C SER A 364 35.95 37.78 -26.60
N LYS A 365 35.03 37.39 -27.49
CA LYS A 365 33.99 36.37 -27.23
C LYS A 365 34.59 34.97 -27.10
N LYS A 366 35.53 34.60 -27.97
CA LYS A 366 36.25 33.31 -27.90
C LYS A 366 36.96 33.12 -26.57
N ARG A 367 37.67 34.15 -26.09
CA ARG A 367 38.33 34.14 -24.78
C ARG A 367 37.33 33.97 -23.63
N THR A 368 36.18 34.64 -23.71
CA THR A 368 35.11 34.52 -22.70
C THR A 368 34.53 33.09 -22.65
N VAL A 369 34.29 32.49 -23.81
CA VAL A 369 33.80 31.11 -23.93
C VAL A 369 34.80 30.11 -23.34
N LEU A 370 36.09 30.23 -23.67
CA LEU A 370 37.14 29.35 -23.12
C LEU A 370 37.26 29.48 -21.60
N SER A 371 37.19 30.71 -21.06
CA SER A 371 37.19 30.92 -19.61
C SER A 371 35.97 30.31 -18.90
N SER A 372 34.83 30.21 -19.60
CA SER A 372 33.63 29.57 -19.07
C SER A 372 33.79 28.06 -19.01
N LEU A 373 34.43 27.44 -20.01
CA LEU A 373 34.76 26.01 -20.01
C LEU A 373 35.82 25.68 -18.94
N GLU A 374 36.76 26.59 -18.65
CA GLU A 374 37.72 26.46 -17.55
C GLU A 374 37.03 26.42 -16.18
N LYS A 375 36.08 27.34 -15.93
CA LYS A 375 35.25 27.32 -14.73
C LYS A 375 34.44 26.02 -14.56
N LEU A 376 33.99 25.40 -15.66
CA LEU A 376 33.31 24.09 -15.59
C LEU A 376 34.27 22.97 -15.21
N ALA A 377 35.52 23.02 -15.67
CA ALA A 377 36.54 22.06 -15.26
C ALA A 377 36.92 22.22 -13.77
N GLU A 378 36.93 23.45 -13.25
CA GLU A 378 37.13 23.72 -11.81
C GLU A 378 36.01 23.13 -10.94
N GLN A 379 34.82 22.86 -11.49
CA GLN A 379 33.71 22.22 -10.77
C GLN A 379 33.83 20.69 -10.71
N MET A 380 34.75 20.08 -11.47
CA MET A 380 34.89 18.62 -11.51
C MET A 380 35.17 17.93 -10.17
N PRO A 381 35.93 18.50 -9.22
CA PRO A 381 36.16 17.87 -7.91
C PRO A 381 34.88 17.69 -7.08
N SER A 382 33.76 18.32 -7.47
CA SER A 382 32.45 18.11 -6.84
C SER A 382 31.74 16.83 -7.31
N LEU A 383 32.24 16.20 -8.37
CA LEU A 383 31.76 14.93 -8.91
C LEU A 383 32.50 13.77 -8.25
N LEU A 384 31.84 12.61 -8.18
CA LEU A 384 32.49 11.35 -7.87
C LEU A 384 33.46 10.97 -8.98
N GLU A 385 34.53 10.23 -8.62
CA GLU A 385 35.59 9.81 -9.54
C GLU A 385 35.06 9.08 -10.79
N ILE A 386 34.02 8.26 -10.62
CA ILE A 386 33.34 7.52 -11.69
C ILE A 386 32.71 8.44 -12.77
N ASP A 387 32.42 9.71 -12.46
CA ASP A 387 31.83 10.69 -13.40
C ASP A 387 32.87 11.58 -14.08
N HIS A 388 34.12 11.59 -13.58
CA HIS A 388 35.17 12.46 -14.11
C HIS A 388 35.44 12.21 -15.61
N PRO A 389 35.55 10.96 -16.10
CA PRO A 389 35.84 10.71 -17.51
C PRO A 389 34.77 11.30 -18.44
N CYS A 390 33.49 11.17 -18.07
CA CYS A 390 32.38 11.73 -18.85
C CYS A 390 32.47 13.26 -18.88
N ALA A 391 32.62 13.92 -17.74
CA ALA A 391 32.72 15.39 -17.67
C ALA A 391 33.94 15.90 -18.47
N GLN A 392 35.10 15.27 -18.30
CA GLN A 392 36.34 15.62 -19.00
C GLN A 392 36.16 15.55 -20.51
N ARG A 393 35.58 14.45 -21.02
CA ARG A 393 35.37 14.25 -22.46
C ARG A 393 34.54 15.38 -23.07
N TYR A 394 33.37 15.66 -22.49
CA TYR A 394 32.48 16.70 -23.01
C TYR A 394 33.09 18.11 -22.94
N ILE A 395 33.83 18.43 -21.87
CA ILE A 395 34.52 19.72 -21.75
C ILE A 395 35.66 19.82 -22.78
N ALA A 396 36.44 18.75 -22.95
CA ALA A 396 37.55 18.70 -23.91
C ALA A 396 37.05 18.81 -25.37
N ASP A 397 36.00 18.07 -25.71
CA ASP A 397 35.37 18.14 -27.04
C ASP A 397 34.84 19.56 -27.34
N ALA A 398 34.21 20.20 -26.36
CA ALA A 398 33.74 21.58 -26.51
C ALA A 398 34.89 22.59 -26.63
N ARG A 399 35.99 22.41 -25.89
CA ARG A 399 37.19 23.24 -26.04
C ARG A 399 37.78 23.13 -27.43
N SER A 400 38.01 21.89 -27.90
CA SER A 400 38.55 21.62 -29.23
C SER A 400 37.68 22.26 -30.32
N MET A 401 36.35 22.15 -30.17
CA MET A 401 35.41 22.77 -31.11
C MET A 401 35.53 24.29 -31.13
N VAL A 402 35.57 24.95 -29.96
CA VAL A 402 35.69 26.42 -29.87
C VAL A 402 37.05 26.91 -30.39
N GLU A 403 38.13 26.19 -30.11
CA GLU A 403 39.47 26.52 -30.57
C GLU A 403 39.58 26.49 -32.10
N SER A 404 38.88 25.55 -32.74
CA SER A 404 38.85 25.38 -34.20
C SER A 404 38.10 26.49 -34.97
N ILE A 405 37.32 27.34 -34.30
CA ILE A 405 36.57 28.43 -34.94
C ILE A 405 37.53 29.58 -35.31
N PRO A 406 37.51 30.07 -36.56
CA PRO A 406 38.35 31.18 -37.01
C PRO A 406 37.97 32.50 -36.30
N GLU A 407 38.99 33.28 -35.95
CA GLU A 407 38.87 34.55 -35.24
C GLU A 407 38.63 35.71 -36.21
N GLU A 408 37.69 36.60 -35.88
CA GLU A 408 37.52 37.90 -36.54
C GLU A 408 38.18 38.99 -35.68
N ASP A 409 39.01 39.83 -36.29
CA ASP A 409 39.80 40.86 -35.58
C ASP A 409 38.87 41.96 -35.05
N ASP A 410 39.05 42.37 -33.78
CA ASP A 410 38.19 43.34 -33.10
C ASP A 410 38.22 44.69 -33.84
N ARG A 411 37.27 44.93 -34.75
CA ARG A 411 37.12 46.23 -35.41
C ARG A 411 36.63 47.25 -34.38
N ILE A 412 37.57 48.03 -33.87
CA ILE A 412 37.30 49.25 -33.10
C ILE A 412 36.46 50.19 -33.97
N GLN A 413 35.16 50.33 -33.66
CA GLN A 413 34.34 51.45 -34.14
C GLN A 413 33.77 52.22 -32.96
N ASN A 414 34.47 53.30 -32.64
CA ASN A 414 33.91 54.50 -32.02
C ASN A 414 32.94 55.19 -33.00
N LEU A 415 31.99 55.94 -32.43
CA LEU A 415 31.06 56.94 -33.02
C LEU A 415 29.58 56.54 -33.20
N SER A 416 28.82 56.78 -32.12
CA SER A 416 27.72 57.77 -32.01
C SER A 416 26.64 57.91 -33.11
N HIS A 417 25.39 57.92 -32.61
CA HIS A 417 24.15 58.54 -33.11
C HIS A 417 23.23 57.72 -34.03
N SER A 418 22.10 57.26 -33.45
CA SER A 418 20.79 57.84 -33.78
C SER A 418 19.72 57.37 -32.80
N ARG A 419 19.21 58.32 -32.03
CA ARG A 419 17.98 58.23 -31.24
C ARG A 419 16.84 58.61 -32.18
N LYS A 420 15.84 57.74 -32.37
CA LYS A 420 14.45 58.18 -32.63
C LYS A 420 13.44 57.17 -32.10
N PRO A 421 12.38 57.63 -31.42
CA PRO A 421 11.32 56.80 -30.87
C PRO A 421 10.24 56.53 -31.92
N SER A 422 9.57 55.39 -31.82
CA SER A 422 8.29 55.16 -32.49
C SER A 422 7.37 54.39 -31.55
N THR A 423 6.60 55.14 -30.78
CA THR A 423 5.25 54.77 -30.37
C THR A 423 4.38 54.72 -31.63
N ASP A 424 3.74 53.59 -31.93
CA ASP A 424 2.28 53.46 -31.76
C ASP A 424 1.79 52.01 -31.94
N THR A 425 1.23 51.48 -30.85
CA THR A 425 -0.10 50.86 -30.73
C THR A 425 -0.58 49.83 -31.77
N GLY A 426 -0.59 48.57 -31.33
CA GLY A 426 -1.45 47.50 -31.86
C GLY A 426 -1.88 46.57 -30.72
N SER A 427 -3.11 46.74 -30.25
CA SER A 427 -3.79 45.95 -29.20
C SER A 427 -3.86 44.46 -29.58
N GLY A 428 -3.12 43.60 -28.88
CA GLY A 428 -3.21 42.14 -28.93
C GLY A 428 -3.68 41.61 -27.58
N SER A 429 -4.97 41.31 -27.46
CA SER A 429 -5.63 40.92 -26.22
C SER A 429 -5.12 39.58 -25.65
N GLY A 430 -4.43 39.62 -24.50
CA GLY A 430 -4.42 38.70 -23.34
C GLY A 430 -4.54 37.17 -23.45
N THR A 431 -4.55 36.57 -24.64
CA THR A 431 -4.86 35.14 -24.89
C THR A 431 -3.80 34.43 -25.74
N ASP A 432 -2.59 34.99 -25.79
CA ASP A 432 -1.47 34.33 -26.47
C ASP A 432 -0.94 33.17 -25.61
N VAL A 433 -0.91 31.98 -26.19
CA VAL A 433 -0.55 30.72 -25.51
C VAL A 433 0.59 30.07 -26.28
N ALA A 434 1.77 30.03 -25.67
CA ALA A 434 3.00 29.53 -26.30
C ALA A 434 2.96 28.02 -26.61
N GLN A 435 2.21 27.23 -25.82
CA GLN A 435 2.14 25.78 -25.98
C GLN A 435 0.78 25.24 -25.54
N TRP A 436 0.21 24.36 -26.38
CA TRP A 436 -1.05 23.67 -26.10
C TRP A 436 -0.81 22.20 -25.75
N ASN A 437 -1.45 21.73 -24.69
CA ASN A 437 -1.51 20.32 -24.31
C ASN A 437 -2.93 19.80 -24.52
N VAL A 438 -3.08 18.61 -25.09
CA VAL A 438 -4.38 18.02 -25.42
C VAL A 438 -4.71 16.90 -24.43
N LEU A 439 -5.89 16.96 -23.81
CA LEU A 439 -6.42 15.91 -22.96
C LEU A 439 -7.73 15.37 -23.54
N GLN A 440 -7.89 14.06 -23.46
CA GLN A 440 -9.10 13.36 -23.84
C GLN A 440 -9.78 12.80 -22.59
N PHE A 441 -11.07 13.10 -22.40
CA PHE A 441 -11.89 12.56 -21.32
C PHE A 441 -12.94 11.60 -21.89
N ASN A 442 -12.91 10.35 -21.41
CA ASN A 442 -13.86 9.31 -21.81
C ASN A 442 -15.03 9.28 -20.82
N THR A 443 -16.27 9.33 -21.33
CA THR A 443 -17.51 9.36 -20.53
C THR A 443 -18.36 8.09 -20.63
N GLY A 444 -17.76 6.98 -21.09
CA GLY A 444 -18.38 5.65 -21.09
C GLY A 444 -19.38 5.39 -22.22
N ASN A 445 -20.25 6.35 -22.57
CA ASN A 445 -21.35 6.13 -23.51
C ASN A 445 -21.50 7.22 -24.62
N THR A 446 -20.54 8.14 -24.80
CA THR A 446 -20.56 9.21 -25.83
C THR A 446 -19.19 9.40 -26.49
N SER A 447 -19.11 10.21 -27.56
CA SER A 447 -17.84 10.69 -28.12
C SER A 447 -17.00 11.36 -27.03
N PRO A 448 -15.67 11.12 -26.99
CA PRO A 448 -14.82 11.63 -25.94
C PRO A 448 -14.67 13.16 -26.02
N PHE A 449 -14.55 13.82 -24.87
CA PHE A 449 -14.27 15.25 -24.84
C PHE A 449 -12.79 15.52 -25.07
N ILE A 450 -12.48 16.37 -26.04
CA ILE A 450 -11.11 16.82 -26.31
C ILE A 450 -10.97 18.25 -25.77
N ILE A 451 -10.07 18.43 -24.80
CA ILE A 451 -9.80 19.72 -24.18
C ILE A 451 -8.33 20.05 -24.39
N LYS A 452 -8.05 21.19 -25.02
CA LYS A 452 -6.71 21.76 -25.16
C LYS A 452 -6.49 22.76 -24.01
N CYS A 453 -5.38 22.67 -23.30
CA CYS A 453 -5.02 23.61 -22.24
C CYS A 453 -3.62 24.20 -22.43
N GLY A 454 -3.44 25.43 -21.99
CA GLY A 454 -2.15 26.13 -21.98
C GLY A 454 -2.14 27.23 -20.93
N ALA A 455 -1.08 28.05 -20.92
CA ALA A 455 -0.99 29.21 -20.05
C ALA A 455 -0.76 30.47 -20.88
N ASN A 456 -1.36 31.58 -20.44
CA ASN A 456 -1.02 32.91 -20.93
C ASN A 456 0.21 33.48 -20.20
N SER A 457 0.65 34.67 -20.60
CA SER A 457 1.74 35.41 -19.97
C SER A 457 1.53 35.72 -18.48
N ASN A 458 0.28 35.66 -18.00
CA ASN A 458 -0.11 35.94 -16.62
C ASN A 458 -0.13 34.67 -15.74
N SER A 459 0.31 33.52 -16.27
CA SER A 459 0.23 32.22 -15.59
C SER A 459 -1.21 31.83 -15.21
N GLU A 460 -2.16 32.12 -16.09
CA GLU A 460 -3.56 31.69 -15.98
C GLU A 460 -3.82 30.51 -16.93
N LEU A 461 -4.65 29.56 -16.48
CA LEU A 461 -5.01 28.40 -17.27
C LEU A 461 -5.97 28.82 -18.40
N ILE A 462 -5.53 28.67 -19.65
CA ILE A 462 -6.35 28.88 -20.84
C ILE A 462 -6.85 27.52 -21.33
N ILE A 463 -8.14 27.46 -21.65
CA ILE A 463 -8.82 26.26 -22.14
C ILE A 463 -9.40 26.53 -23.51
N LYS A 464 -9.19 25.59 -24.42
CA LYS A 464 -9.74 25.59 -25.77
C LYS A 464 -10.43 24.25 -26.05
N ALA A 465 -11.72 24.29 -26.37
CA ALA A 465 -12.50 23.12 -26.74
C ALA A 465 -13.68 23.53 -27.64
N GLU A 466 -14.39 22.57 -28.22
CA GLU A 466 -15.59 22.83 -29.02
C GLU A 466 -16.66 23.58 -28.20
N ALA A 467 -17.28 24.59 -28.80
CA ALA A 467 -18.30 25.41 -28.14
C ALA A 467 -19.56 24.61 -27.80
N ARG A 468 -19.92 23.60 -28.61
CA ARG A 468 -21.06 22.71 -28.40
C ARG A 468 -20.71 21.25 -28.65
N VAL A 469 -21.03 20.38 -27.69
CA VAL A 469 -20.78 18.93 -27.77
C VAL A 469 -21.79 18.23 -28.69
N GLN A 470 -23.03 18.71 -28.74
CA GLN A 470 -24.09 18.09 -29.52
C GLN A 470 -24.13 18.56 -30.99
N GLU A 471 -23.41 19.64 -31.32
CA GLU A 471 -23.32 20.22 -32.68
C GLU A 471 -21.86 20.59 -33.02
N PRO A 472 -21.06 19.66 -33.58
CA PRO A 472 -19.63 19.89 -33.90
C PRO A 472 -19.37 20.92 -35.02
N LYS A 473 -20.40 21.64 -35.48
CA LYS A 473 -20.29 22.81 -36.36
C LYS A 473 -20.06 24.12 -35.60
N GLY A 474 -20.17 24.11 -34.26
CA GLY A 474 -19.82 25.24 -33.40
C GLY A 474 -18.31 25.32 -33.24
N GLY A 475 -17.70 26.42 -33.70
CA GLY A 475 -16.23 26.60 -33.65
C GLY A 475 -15.62 26.41 -32.25
N GLU A 476 -14.31 26.18 -32.20
CA GLU A 476 -13.57 26.06 -30.93
C GLU A 476 -13.59 27.40 -30.18
N ILE A 477 -13.97 27.40 -28.90
CA ILE A 477 -13.94 28.57 -28.02
C ILE A 477 -12.70 28.52 -27.12
N VAL A 478 -12.03 29.67 -26.96
CA VAL A 478 -10.85 29.85 -26.09
C VAL A 478 -11.23 30.73 -24.91
N ARG A 479 -11.03 30.26 -23.68
CA ARG A 479 -11.39 30.97 -22.44
C ARG A 479 -10.37 30.76 -21.33
N VAL A 480 -10.25 31.76 -20.46
CA VAL A 480 -9.51 31.65 -19.19
C VAL A 480 -10.37 30.86 -18.21
N ALA A 481 -9.80 29.82 -17.59
CA ALA A 481 -10.48 29.03 -16.59
C ALA A 481 -10.42 29.73 -15.21
N PRO A 482 -11.56 29.95 -14.52
CA PRO A 482 -11.53 30.59 -13.21
C PRO A 482 -10.79 29.73 -12.19
N ARG A 483 -10.01 30.35 -11.30
CA ARG A 483 -9.31 29.61 -10.24
C ARG A 483 -10.32 29.00 -9.25
N PRO A 484 -10.06 27.81 -8.67
CA PRO A 484 -11.04 27.13 -7.81
C PRO A 484 -11.56 27.92 -6.60
N PHE A 485 -10.73 28.79 -6.01
CA PHE A 485 -11.15 29.60 -4.85
C PHE A 485 -12.26 30.60 -5.17
N VAL A 486 -12.40 31.01 -6.45
CA VAL A 486 -13.47 31.92 -6.88
C VAL A 486 -14.85 31.31 -6.60
N LEU A 487 -14.96 29.98 -6.57
CA LEU A 487 -16.22 29.26 -6.36
C LEU A 487 -16.56 29.02 -4.87
N GLU A 488 -15.67 29.33 -3.92
CA GLU A 488 -15.76 28.88 -2.52
C GLU A 488 -17.08 29.30 -1.82
N ASN A 489 -17.58 30.49 -2.15
CA ASN A 489 -18.80 31.07 -1.57
C ASN A 489 -19.97 31.22 -2.56
N MET A 490 -19.87 30.62 -3.74
CA MET A 490 -20.93 30.71 -4.75
C MET A 490 -22.02 29.65 -4.52
N SER A 491 -23.26 30.00 -4.85
CA SER A 491 -24.38 29.06 -4.98
C SER A 491 -24.26 28.23 -6.27
N LEU A 492 -25.03 27.14 -6.37
CA LEU A 492 -25.01 26.28 -7.57
C LEU A 492 -25.46 27.06 -8.82
N GLU A 493 -26.40 27.97 -8.67
CA GLU A 493 -26.94 28.82 -9.74
C GLU A 493 -25.89 29.82 -10.24
N GLU A 494 -25.14 30.45 -9.33
CA GLU A 494 -24.03 31.34 -9.68
C GLU A 494 -22.90 30.58 -10.38
N MET A 495 -22.56 29.36 -9.91
CA MET A 495 -21.56 28.52 -10.59
C MET A 495 -22.00 28.12 -12.00
N LYS A 496 -23.30 27.83 -12.22
CA LYS A 496 -23.83 27.54 -13.55
C LYS A 496 -23.69 28.74 -14.48
N GLN A 497 -23.87 29.97 -13.98
CA GLN A 497 -23.69 31.18 -14.76
C GLN A 497 -22.21 31.37 -15.15
N VAL A 498 -21.28 31.17 -14.22
CA VAL A 498 -19.83 31.22 -14.51
C VAL A 498 -19.44 30.16 -15.55
N PHE A 499 -19.98 28.95 -15.44
CA PHE A 499 -19.69 27.86 -16.38
C PHE A 499 -20.40 27.99 -17.73
N ALA A 500 -21.42 28.85 -17.86
CA ALA A 500 -22.05 29.13 -19.15
C ALA A 500 -21.10 29.86 -20.11
N GLU A 501 -20.07 30.54 -19.60
CA GLU A 501 -19.06 31.23 -20.40
C GLU A 501 -17.88 30.33 -20.82
N LEU A 502 -17.81 29.09 -20.29
CA LEU A 502 -16.77 28.12 -20.57
C LEU A 502 -17.19 27.14 -21.68
N PRO A 503 -16.25 26.45 -22.35
CA PRO A 503 -16.61 25.40 -23.31
C PRO A 503 -17.51 24.33 -22.68
N GLU A 504 -18.56 23.91 -23.39
CA GLU A 504 -19.60 23.00 -22.86
C GLU A 504 -19.01 21.70 -22.29
N ALA A 505 -17.97 21.16 -22.93
CA ALA A 505 -17.26 19.97 -22.46
C ALA A 505 -16.70 20.13 -21.03
N LEU A 506 -16.16 21.30 -20.71
CA LEU A 506 -15.61 21.59 -19.38
C LEU A 506 -16.74 21.71 -18.35
N SER A 507 -17.82 22.40 -18.71
CA SER A 507 -18.99 22.59 -17.86
C SER A 507 -19.66 21.25 -17.53
N MET A 508 -19.79 20.35 -18.52
CA MET A 508 -20.33 19.01 -18.29
C MET A 508 -19.45 18.14 -17.40
N LEU A 509 -18.12 18.25 -17.50
CA LEU A 509 -17.20 17.52 -16.63
C LEU A 509 -17.19 18.08 -15.19
N ALA A 510 -17.44 19.38 -15.03
CA ALA A 510 -17.39 20.07 -13.74
C ALA A 510 -18.70 20.01 -12.95
N LEU A 511 -19.86 20.12 -13.60
CA LEU A 511 -21.17 20.23 -12.94
C LEU A 511 -21.56 18.94 -12.20
N ALA A 512 -22.08 19.12 -10.98
CA ALA A 512 -22.68 18.06 -10.16
C ALA A 512 -24.09 18.45 -9.69
N ARG A 513 -24.74 17.56 -8.92
CA ARG A 513 -26.06 17.81 -8.33
C ARG A 513 -26.05 18.82 -7.18
N THR A 514 -24.89 19.08 -6.59
CA THR A 514 -24.72 19.96 -5.40
C THR A 514 -23.57 20.93 -5.63
N ALA A 515 -23.61 22.10 -4.96
CA ALA A 515 -22.55 23.11 -5.03
C ALA A 515 -21.19 22.54 -4.56
N ASP A 516 -21.15 21.81 -3.44
CA ASP A 516 -19.94 21.14 -2.96
C ASP A 516 -19.40 20.12 -3.97
N GLY A 517 -20.29 19.33 -4.58
CA GLY A 517 -19.91 18.36 -5.60
C GLY A 517 -19.32 19.03 -6.84
N THR A 518 -19.89 20.16 -7.27
CA THR A 518 -19.39 20.97 -8.39
C THR A 518 -18.02 21.57 -8.07
N ARG A 519 -17.83 22.15 -6.87
CA ARG A 519 -16.52 22.65 -6.40
C ARG A 519 -15.45 21.57 -6.38
N ALA A 520 -15.77 20.40 -5.84
CA ALA A 520 -14.84 19.29 -5.76
C ALA A 520 -14.43 18.76 -7.14
N ARG A 521 -15.40 18.57 -8.05
CA ARG A 521 -15.17 18.14 -9.44
C ARG A 521 -14.35 19.18 -10.21
N TYR A 522 -14.75 20.45 -10.15
CA TYR A 522 -14.06 21.53 -10.83
C TYR A 522 -12.62 21.69 -10.32
N SER A 523 -12.41 21.68 -8.99
CA SER A 523 -11.06 21.77 -8.41
C SER A 523 -10.14 20.63 -8.88
N ARG A 524 -10.67 19.40 -8.97
CA ARG A 524 -9.93 18.25 -9.50
C ARG A 524 -9.64 18.38 -11.00
N LEU A 525 -10.63 18.82 -11.78
CA LEU A 525 -10.49 19.03 -13.22
C LEU A 525 -9.47 20.13 -13.53
N TYR A 526 -9.57 21.27 -12.84
CA TYR A 526 -8.64 22.39 -12.94
C TYR A 526 -7.21 21.95 -12.64
N ARG A 527 -6.99 21.21 -11.54
CA ARG A 527 -5.67 20.64 -11.20
C ARG A 527 -5.16 19.69 -12.27
N THR A 528 -6.02 18.82 -12.79
CA THR A 528 -5.65 17.87 -13.85
C THR A 528 -5.16 18.58 -15.11
N LEU A 529 -5.85 19.66 -15.52
CA LEU A 529 -5.49 20.47 -16.68
C LEU A 529 -4.23 21.30 -16.42
N ALA A 530 -4.14 21.95 -15.25
CA ALA A 530 -2.99 22.80 -14.88
C ALA A 530 -1.69 22.01 -14.72
N MET A 531 -1.73 20.79 -14.18
CA MET A 531 -0.55 19.91 -14.07
C MET A 531 0.07 19.56 -15.42
N LYS A 532 -0.71 19.58 -16.50
CA LYS A 532 -0.21 19.31 -17.85
C LYS A 532 0.46 20.52 -18.49
N VAL A 533 0.36 21.70 -17.88
CA VAL A 533 0.97 22.94 -18.38
C VAL A 533 2.24 23.23 -17.57
N PRO A 534 3.46 23.11 -18.14
CA PRO A 534 4.71 23.20 -17.38
C PRO A 534 4.88 24.51 -16.59
N SER A 535 4.39 25.63 -17.11
CA SER A 535 4.48 26.96 -16.47
C SER A 535 3.52 27.14 -15.29
N LEU A 536 2.57 26.23 -15.07
CA LEU A 536 1.60 26.31 -13.97
C LEU A 536 1.91 25.33 -12.81
N ARG A 537 3.05 24.62 -12.84
CA ARG A 537 3.38 23.61 -11.81
C ARG A 537 3.46 24.21 -10.41
N ASP A 538 4.08 25.36 -10.26
CA ASP A 538 4.22 26.02 -8.95
C ASP A 538 2.86 26.43 -8.38
N LEU A 539 1.94 26.90 -9.23
CA LEU A 539 0.55 27.22 -8.86
C LEU A 539 -0.22 25.97 -8.40
N VAL A 540 0.01 24.82 -9.03
CA VAL A 540 -0.60 23.55 -8.59
C VAL A 540 -0.11 23.15 -7.20
N SER A 541 1.18 23.31 -6.91
CA SER A 541 1.75 23.03 -5.60
C SER A 541 1.19 23.93 -4.49
N GLU A 542 0.81 25.17 -4.79
CA GLU A 542 0.07 26.04 -3.84
C GLU A 542 -1.36 25.55 -3.59
N LEU A 543 -2.07 25.13 -4.64
CA LEU A 543 -3.42 24.56 -4.54
C LEU A 543 -3.46 23.26 -3.74
N GLU A 544 -2.37 22.48 -3.71
CA GLU A 544 -2.23 21.28 -2.89
C GLU A 544 -2.06 21.59 -1.39
N LYS A 545 -1.39 22.69 -1.04
CA LYS A 545 -1.21 23.13 0.36
C LYS A 545 -2.50 23.68 0.96
N GLY A 546 -3.40 24.26 0.15
CA GLY A 546 -4.69 24.78 0.58
C GLY A 546 -5.76 23.72 0.91
N GLY A 547 -5.49 22.42 0.66
CA GLY A 547 -6.41 21.31 0.93
C GLY A 547 -6.38 20.78 2.37
N ALA A 548 -5.46 21.27 3.21
CA ALA A 548 -5.46 20.97 4.64
C ALA A 548 -6.50 21.85 5.34
N LEU A 549 -7.71 21.32 5.48
CA LEU A 549 -8.78 21.92 6.29
C LEU A 549 -8.23 22.34 7.65
N LYS A 550 -8.19 23.66 7.85
CA LYS A 550 -8.18 24.29 9.17
C LYS A 550 -9.48 23.91 9.87
N ASP A 551 -9.42 22.95 10.79
CA ASP A 551 -10.36 22.90 11.90
C ASP A 551 -10.11 24.14 12.76
N VAL A 552 -10.96 25.16 12.61
CA VAL A 552 -11.11 26.21 13.61
C VAL A 552 -12.52 26.10 14.15
N ARG A 553 -12.62 25.53 15.36
CA ARG A 553 -13.78 25.73 16.24
C ARG A 553 -13.93 27.22 16.52
N THR A 554 -15.10 27.75 16.25
CA THR A 554 -15.74 28.83 17.00
C THR A 554 -17.16 28.45 17.25
#